data_AF-W4Q5R1-F1
#
_entry.id   AF-W4Q5R1-F1
#
_cell.length_a   1.000
_cell.length_b   1.000
_cell.length_c   1.000
_cell.angle_alpha   90.00
_cell.angle_beta   90.00
_cell.angle_gamma   90.00
#
_symmetry.space_group_name_H-M   'P 1'
#
loop_
_entity.id
_entity.type
_entity.pdbx_description
1 polymer ?
#
loop_
_entity_poly.entity_id
_entity_poly.type
_entity_poly.pdbx_seq_one_letter_code
_entity_poly.pdbx_strand_id
1 'polypeptide(L)'
;MKQIVKKQGGFALVEVLLTLVLFIIIITMGYGVLSTTISSSDKSYSYTNLRQEANLIITQVREEHQEGDEEKYILCYEDLLANNQLDFYELNVRNVSMDEGECVEIPRDEHLAVSFLLNDQHQNSYEIDTVIERGAGVSELEVSILQPNQEDFSDFIRDHNIFVYTNHVRITGANSSIKGEEATAVVNENFSSSNSANASYIETKDIYLFGNIEMKNFSFGNRLGTTSTVYIDGHIDIGSNSKIHGNLKHTGDENVDITKVTGTIEQVEIIDFPKLEMADLQDPSWYIQRDYQTSGPITNGTKFYGDDIKINHSVSDVIIVSTGDIDLLGGASVAGVLFAPNGKVTVRRSFTGVIIAETVEVLGNAEVTFEMLSEDKEFPF
;
A
#
# COMPACT_ATOMS: atom_id res chain seq x y z
N MET A 1 -45.45 -56.76 41.90
CA MET A 1 -44.51 -55.83 41.23
C MET A 1 -43.84 -56.56 40.09
N LYS A 2 -44.16 -56.23 38.84
CA LYS A 2 -43.51 -56.78 37.63
C LYS A 2 -42.34 -55.87 37.27
N GLN A 3 -41.12 -56.35 37.43
CA GLN A 3 -39.93 -55.67 36.91
C GLN A 3 -39.76 -56.03 35.43
N ILE A 4 -39.84 -55.03 34.56
CA ILE A 4 -39.54 -55.13 33.14
C ILE A 4 -38.07 -54.74 32.98
N VAL A 5 -37.21 -55.74 32.77
CA VAL A 5 -35.81 -55.53 32.40
C VAL A 5 -35.77 -55.22 30.91
N LYS A 6 -35.54 -53.95 30.56
CA LYS A 6 -35.29 -53.52 29.17
C LYS A 6 -33.88 -53.99 28.77
N LYS A 7 -33.81 -54.87 27.77
CA LYS A 7 -32.58 -55.22 27.06
C LYS A 7 -32.03 -53.96 26.38
N GLN A 8 -30.87 -53.48 26.82
CA GLN A 8 -30.08 -52.47 26.10
C GLN A 8 -29.45 -53.15 24.88
N GLY A 9 -29.92 -52.78 23.69
CA GLY A 9 -29.52 -53.37 22.42
C GLY A 9 -28.09 -52.99 22.03
N GLY A 10 -27.34 -53.98 21.52
CA GLY A 10 -25.97 -53.84 21.01
C GLY A 10 -25.93 -53.07 19.68
N PHE A 11 -26.21 -51.78 19.72
CA PHE A 11 -26.03 -50.84 18.60
C PHE A 11 -24.74 -50.02 18.69
N ALA A 12 -23.97 -50.16 19.78
CA ALA A 12 -22.85 -49.26 20.09
C ALA A 12 -21.59 -49.45 19.21
N LEU A 13 -21.35 -50.63 18.63
CA LEU A 13 -20.07 -50.89 17.93
C LEU A 13 -20.06 -50.38 16.49
N VAL A 14 -21.16 -50.59 15.75
CA VAL A 14 -21.26 -50.22 14.33
C VAL A 14 -21.26 -48.71 14.15
N GLU A 15 -21.90 -47.97 15.06
CA GLU A 15 -21.94 -46.51 15.03
C GLU A 15 -20.57 -45.89 15.33
N VAL A 16 -19.81 -46.46 16.27
CA VAL A 16 -18.43 -46.04 16.56
C VAL A 16 -17.49 -46.33 15.38
N LEU A 17 -17.66 -47.48 14.71
CA LEU A 17 -16.89 -47.78 13.50
C LEU A 17 -17.21 -46.81 12.37
N LEU A 18 -18.48 -46.46 12.16
CA LEU A 18 -18.89 -45.52 11.13
C LEU A 18 -18.32 -44.11 11.39
N THR A 19 -18.40 -43.61 12.63
CA THR A 19 -17.85 -42.29 12.98
C THR A 19 -16.33 -42.25 12.83
N LEU A 20 -15.64 -43.34 13.18
CA LEU A 20 -14.19 -43.44 13.01
C LEU A 20 -13.79 -43.44 11.53
N VAL A 21 -14.52 -44.15 10.66
CA VAL A 21 -14.28 -44.12 9.21
C VAL A 21 -14.48 -42.72 8.63
N LEU A 22 -15.55 -42.02 9.02
CA LEU A 22 -15.81 -40.66 8.58
C LEU A 22 -14.72 -39.69 9.04
N PHE A 23 -14.23 -39.85 10.27
CA PHE A 23 -13.17 -39.00 10.80
C PHE A 23 -11.84 -39.20 10.06
N ILE A 24 -11.50 -40.44 9.70
CA ILE A 24 -10.32 -40.75 8.90
C ILE A 24 -10.40 -40.05 7.55
N ILE A 25 -11.54 -40.15 6.85
CA ILE A 25 -11.73 -39.51 5.54
C ILE A 25 -11.53 -38.00 5.63
N ILE A 26 -12.11 -37.35 6.65
CA ILE A 26 -11.97 -35.91 6.87
C ILE A 26 -10.51 -35.52 7.12
N ILE A 27 -9.79 -36.28 7.98
CA ILE A 27 -8.36 -36.03 8.24
C ILE A 27 -7.54 -36.20 6.96
N THR A 28 -7.80 -37.23 6.16
CA THR A 28 -7.01 -37.48 4.94
C THR A 28 -7.21 -36.37 3.92
N MET A 29 -8.45 -35.91 3.73
CA MET A 29 -8.74 -34.79 2.83
C MET A 29 -8.15 -33.47 3.34
N GLY A 30 -8.26 -33.22 4.64
CA GLY A 30 -7.69 -32.03 5.28
C GLY A 30 -6.17 -31.97 5.16
N TYR A 31 -5.48 -33.09 5.36
CA TYR A 31 -4.03 -33.18 5.23
C TYR A 31 -3.56 -32.91 3.79
N GLY A 32 -4.27 -33.44 2.78
CA GLY A 32 -3.93 -33.22 1.37
C GLY A 32 -4.00 -31.75 0.97
N VAL A 33 -5.05 -31.03 1.37
CA VAL A 33 -5.18 -29.59 1.11
C VAL A 33 -4.10 -28.81 1.85
N LEU A 34 -3.91 -29.07 3.15
CA LEU A 34 -2.90 -28.37 3.95
C LEU A 34 -1.49 -28.57 3.37
N SER A 35 -1.13 -29.79 2.98
CA SER A 35 0.16 -30.10 2.37
C SER A 35 0.35 -29.38 1.04
N THR A 36 -0.70 -29.25 0.24
CA THR A 36 -0.66 -28.54 -1.05
C THR A 36 -0.48 -27.04 -0.83
N THR A 37 -1.20 -26.46 0.14
CA THR A 37 -1.10 -25.04 0.50
C THR A 37 0.30 -24.69 0.99
N ILE A 38 0.88 -25.49 1.89
CA ILE A 38 2.24 -25.27 2.40
C ILE A 38 3.25 -25.33 1.25
N SER A 39 3.20 -26.38 0.42
CA SER A 39 4.14 -26.51 -0.71
C SER A 39 3.99 -25.39 -1.74
N SER A 40 2.79 -24.89 -1.99
CA SER A 40 2.56 -23.75 -2.87
C SER A 40 3.07 -22.44 -2.27
N SER A 41 2.98 -22.29 -0.94
CA SER A 41 3.52 -21.14 -0.22
C SER A 41 5.04 -21.09 -0.30
N ASP A 42 5.71 -22.21 -0.01
CA ASP A 42 7.18 -22.32 -0.06
C ASP A 42 7.71 -21.99 -1.46
N LYS A 43 7.03 -22.48 -2.51
CA LYS A 43 7.38 -22.18 -3.90
C LYS A 43 7.21 -20.69 -4.25
N SER A 44 6.15 -20.06 -3.75
CA SER A 44 5.88 -18.64 -4.01
C SER A 44 6.90 -17.74 -3.32
N TYR A 45 7.28 -18.10 -2.08
CA TYR A 45 8.31 -17.42 -1.32
C TYR A 45 9.67 -17.49 -2.02
N SER A 46 10.08 -18.71 -2.40
CA SER A 46 11.32 -18.94 -3.15
C SER A 46 11.40 -18.10 -4.43
N TYR A 47 10.33 -18.08 -5.23
CA TYR A 47 10.30 -17.30 -6.48
C TYR A 47 10.42 -15.79 -6.24
N THR A 48 9.78 -15.30 -5.17
CA THR A 48 9.86 -13.88 -4.79
C THR A 48 11.28 -13.50 -4.38
N ASN A 49 11.94 -14.36 -3.59
CA ASN A 49 13.33 -14.14 -3.18
C ASN A 49 14.28 -14.16 -4.38
N LEU A 50 14.14 -15.11 -5.30
CA LEU A 50 14.94 -15.17 -6.53
C LEU A 50 14.82 -13.88 -7.35
N ARG A 51 13.59 -13.34 -7.48
CA ARG A 51 13.35 -12.09 -8.19
C ARG A 51 13.97 -10.88 -7.48
N GLN A 52 13.85 -10.81 -6.16
CA GLN A 52 14.44 -9.72 -5.37
C GLN A 52 15.96 -9.74 -5.48
N GLU A 53 16.59 -10.91 -5.32
CA GLU A 53 18.04 -11.05 -5.47
C GLU A 53 18.51 -10.66 -6.88
N ALA A 54 17.82 -11.13 -7.92
CA ALA A 54 18.14 -10.77 -9.30
C ALA A 54 18.08 -9.25 -9.53
N ASN A 55 17.09 -8.57 -8.96
CA ASN A 55 16.98 -7.11 -9.05
C ASN A 55 18.09 -6.40 -8.28
N LEU A 56 18.49 -6.92 -7.11
CA LEU A 56 19.63 -6.40 -6.36
C LEU A 56 20.93 -6.54 -7.16
N ILE A 57 21.21 -7.73 -7.73
CA ILE A 57 22.36 -7.99 -8.60
C ILE A 57 22.40 -6.97 -9.75
N ILE A 58 21.30 -6.78 -10.49
CA ILE A 58 21.25 -5.84 -11.61
C ILE A 58 21.47 -4.39 -11.15
N THR A 59 20.92 -4.02 -9.99
CA THR A 59 21.10 -2.68 -9.44
C THR A 59 22.57 -2.44 -9.08
N GLN A 60 23.20 -3.39 -8.38
CA GLN A 60 24.61 -3.30 -8.01
C GLN A 60 25.53 -3.26 -9.25
N VAL A 61 25.28 -4.11 -10.25
CA VAL A 61 26.05 -4.07 -11.50
C VAL A 61 25.86 -2.73 -12.21
N ARG A 62 24.65 -2.15 -12.18
CA ARG A 62 24.39 -0.84 -12.76
C ARG A 62 25.12 0.28 -12.03
N GLU A 63 25.05 0.31 -10.70
CA GLU A 63 25.75 1.28 -9.87
C GLU A 63 27.26 1.22 -10.15
N GLU A 64 27.87 0.03 -10.12
CA GLU A 64 29.29 -0.14 -10.43
C GLU A 64 29.64 0.23 -11.88
N HIS A 65 28.75 0.01 -12.85
CA HIS A 65 28.99 0.40 -14.25
C HIS A 65 28.86 1.91 -14.48
N GLN A 66 28.00 2.59 -13.71
CA GLN A 66 27.63 3.99 -13.93
C GLN A 66 28.33 4.98 -12.98
N GLU A 67 28.66 4.58 -11.75
CA GLU A 67 29.18 5.47 -10.70
C GLU A 67 30.68 5.24 -10.47
N GLY A 68 31.51 6.20 -10.88
CA GLY A 68 32.98 6.12 -10.71
C GLY A 68 33.78 6.87 -11.77
N ASP A 69 34.97 7.31 -11.38
CA ASP A 69 35.86 8.14 -12.19
C ASP A 69 36.83 7.34 -13.08
N GLU A 70 36.91 6.02 -12.89
CA GLU A 70 37.81 5.13 -13.63
C GLU A 70 37.15 4.62 -14.92
N GLU A 71 37.91 4.51 -16.03
CA GLU A 71 37.38 4.05 -17.32
C GLU A 71 36.89 2.59 -17.30
N LYS A 72 37.29 1.82 -16.29
CA LYS A 72 37.00 0.40 -16.14
C LYS A 72 36.84 0.04 -14.67
N TYR A 73 36.12 -1.04 -14.41
CA TYR A 73 35.99 -1.63 -13.07
C TYR A 73 36.08 -3.15 -13.15
N ILE A 74 36.27 -3.79 -12.00
CA ILE A 74 36.35 -5.25 -11.88
C ILE A 74 35.05 -5.72 -11.26
N LEU A 75 34.37 -6.65 -11.94
CA LEU A 75 33.19 -7.33 -11.42
C LEU A 75 33.57 -8.76 -11.08
N CYS A 76 33.37 -9.16 -9.83
CA CYS A 76 33.66 -10.51 -9.34
C CYS A 76 32.36 -11.28 -9.06
N TYR A 77 32.36 -12.58 -9.35
CA TYR A 77 31.21 -13.46 -9.09
C TYR A 77 30.74 -13.39 -7.62
N GLU A 78 31.70 -13.45 -6.69
CA GLU A 78 31.43 -13.49 -5.24
C GLU A 78 30.80 -12.20 -4.71
N ASP A 79 31.01 -11.06 -5.38
CA ASP A 79 30.48 -9.77 -4.94
C ASP A 79 29.02 -9.56 -5.37
N LEU A 80 28.51 -10.39 -6.30
CA LEU A 80 27.16 -10.27 -6.84
C LEU A 80 26.10 -10.96 -5.97
N LEU A 81 26.46 -12.03 -5.25
CA LEU A 81 25.52 -12.79 -4.43
C LEU A 81 25.58 -12.29 -2.98
N ALA A 82 24.51 -11.65 -2.52
CA ALA A 82 24.37 -11.30 -1.11
C ALA A 82 23.98 -12.54 -0.28
N ASN A 83 23.30 -13.51 -0.90
CA ASN A 83 22.82 -14.72 -0.26
C ASN A 83 23.61 -15.98 -0.68
N ASN A 84 24.27 -16.61 0.29
CA ASN A 84 25.04 -17.85 0.10
C ASN A 84 24.19 -19.12 -0.14
N GLN A 85 22.87 -19.00 -0.18
CA GLN A 85 21.95 -20.10 -0.49
C GLN A 85 21.51 -20.12 -1.96
N LEU A 86 21.97 -19.16 -2.75
CA LEU A 86 21.68 -19.02 -4.17
C LEU A 86 22.95 -19.25 -4.97
N ASP A 87 22.80 -19.86 -6.13
CA ASP A 87 23.90 -20.10 -7.06
C ASP A 87 23.50 -19.57 -8.45
N PHE A 88 24.46 -18.96 -9.16
CA PHE A 88 24.28 -18.75 -10.59
C PHE A 88 24.47 -20.09 -11.31
N TYR A 89 23.45 -20.51 -12.04
CA TYR A 89 23.56 -21.61 -12.99
C TYR A 89 24.33 -21.18 -14.24
N GLU A 90 24.11 -19.94 -14.66
CA GLU A 90 24.80 -19.29 -15.78
C GLU A 90 24.88 -17.80 -15.47
N LEU A 91 26.06 -17.19 -15.65
CA LEU A 91 26.26 -15.75 -15.54
C LEU A 91 27.09 -15.31 -16.75
N ASN A 92 26.47 -14.56 -17.65
CA ASN A 92 27.08 -14.01 -18.85
C ASN A 92 27.16 -12.50 -18.73
N VAL A 93 28.38 -11.98 -18.73
CA VAL A 93 28.66 -10.55 -18.77
C VAL A 93 29.42 -10.26 -20.07
N ARG A 94 28.83 -9.48 -20.98
CA ARG A 94 29.41 -9.16 -22.29
C ARG A 94 29.69 -10.41 -23.16
N ASN A 95 28.80 -11.41 -23.09
CA ASN A 95 28.96 -12.73 -23.73
C ASN A 95 30.16 -13.54 -23.20
N VAL A 96 30.68 -13.20 -22.01
CA VAL A 96 31.67 -14.02 -21.30
C VAL A 96 30.94 -14.69 -20.14
N SER A 97 30.89 -16.03 -20.18
CA SER A 97 30.44 -16.83 -19.04
C SER A 97 31.44 -16.67 -17.90
N MET A 98 30.95 -16.38 -16.70
CA MET A 98 31.74 -16.26 -15.47
C MET A 98 31.46 -17.45 -14.57
N ASP A 99 32.52 -18.11 -14.13
CA ASP A 99 32.46 -19.18 -13.12
C ASP A 99 32.74 -18.65 -11.70
N GLU A 100 32.47 -19.47 -10.69
CA GLU A 100 32.73 -19.15 -9.27
C GLU A 100 34.21 -18.77 -9.04
N GLY A 101 34.43 -17.63 -8.39
CA GLY A 101 35.77 -17.09 -8.12
C GLY A 101 36.42 -16.35 -9.30
N GLU A 102 35.74 -16.22 -10.45
CA GLU A 102 36.21 -15.41 -11.57
C GLU A 102 35.80 -13.94 -11.43
N CYS A 103 36.67 -13.06 -11.94
CA CYS A 103 36.40 -11.63 -12.06
C CYS A 103 36.68 -11.17 -13.49
N VAL A 104 35.88 -10.24 -13.99
CA VAL A 104 36.01 -9.67 -15.33
C VAL A 104 36.21 -8.15 -15.24
N GLU A 105 37.15 -7.64 -16.03
CA GLU A 105 37.38 -6.20 -16.19
C GLU A 105 36.42 -5.65 -17.24
N ILE A 106 35.56 -4.72 -16.83
CA ILE A 106 34.46 -4.19 -17.64
C ILE A 106 34.75 -2.72 -17.99
N PRO A 107 34.74 -2.35 -19.28
CA PRO A 107 34.86 -0.96 -19.69
C PRO A 107 33.52 -0.22 -19.54
N ARG A 108 33.55 0.99 -18.96
CA ARG A 108 32.34 1.76 -18.64
C ARG A 108 31.76 2.55 -19.82
N ASP A 109 32.54 2.72 -20.88
CA ASP A 109 32.17 3.49 -22.08
C ASP A 109 31.27 2.73 -23.06
N GLU A 110 31.06 1.43 -22.82
CA GLU A 110 30.20 0.54 -23.60
C GLU A 110 28.93 0.13 -22.84
N HIS A 111 27.88 -0.23 -23.60
CA HIS A 111 26.72 -0.88 -23.01
C HIS A 111 27.10 -2.27 -22.52
N LEU A 112 26.62 -2.64 -21.33
CA LEU A 112 26.93 -3.91 -20.71
C LEU A 112 25.72 -4.85 -20.82
N ALA A 113 25.83 -5.85 -21.69
CA ALA A 113 24.87 -6.95 -21.72
C ALA A 113 25.12 -7.88 -20.53
N VAL A 114 24.09 -8.11 -19.72
CA VAL A 114 24.11 -8.97 -18.54
C VAL A 114 22.96 -9.96 -18.66
N SER A 115 23.29 -11.24 -18.64
CA SER A 115 22.31 -12.32 -18.60
C SER A 115 22.73 -13.32 -17.54
N PHE A 116 21.79 -13.79 -16.72
CA PHE A 116 22.06 -14.85 -15.76
C PHE A 116 20.82 -15.64 -15.39
N LEU A 117 21.05 -16.86 -14.93
CA LEU A 117 20.04 -17.76 -14.37
C LEU A 117 20.38 -18.05 -12.92
N LEU A 118 19.56 -17.57 -11.98
CA LEU A 118 19.67 -17.89 -10.56
C LEU A 118 18.90 -19.17 -10.25
N ASN A 119 19.49 -20.03 -9.43
CA ASN A 119 18.81 -21.20 -8.86
C ASN A 119 18.82 -21.17 -7.34
N ASP A 120 17.76 -21.71 -6.75
CA ASP A 120 17.72 -21.99 -5.32
C ASP A 120 17.92 -23.49 -5.02
N GLN A 121 17.99 -23.82 -3.72
CA GLN A 121 18.11 -25.19 -3.23
C GLN A 121 16.89 -26.08 -3.56
N HIS A 122 15.78 -25.48 -3.99
CA HIS A 122 14.54 -26.16 -4.35
C HIS A 122 14.38 -26.35 -5.88
N GLN A 123 15.43 -26.05 -6.67
CA GLN A 123 15.43 -26.12 -8.13
C GLN A 123 14.45 -25.16 -8.82
N ASN A 124 14.02 -24.10 -8.13
CA ASN A 124 13.39 -22.97 -8.78
C ASN A 124 14.46 -22.13 -9.45
N SER A 125 14.10 -21.52 -10.58
CA SER A 125 15.03 -20.74 -11.39
C SER A 125 14.42 -19.40 -11.78
N TYR A 126 15.27 -18.38 -11.93
CA TYR A 126 14.87 -17.06 -12.40
C TYR A 126 15.91 -16.51 -13.37
N GLU A 127 15.47 -16.23 -14.60
CA GLU A 127 16.31 -15.78 -15.71
C GLU A 127 16.19 -14.27 -15.89
N ILE A 128 17.33 -13.59 -16.00
CA ILE A 128 17.43 -12.19 -16.40
C ILE A 128 18.24 -12.12 -17.69
N ASP A 129 17.78 -11.29 -18.62
CA ASP A 129 18.50 -10.85 -19.81
C ASP A 129 18.26 -9.35 -19.98
N THR A 130 19.30 -8.55 -19.83
CA THR A 130 19.19 -7.09 -19.87
C THR A 130 20.47 -6.42 -20.39
N VAL A 131 20.34 -5.15 -20.74
CA VAL A 131 21.46 -4.31 -21.19
C VAL A 131 21.53 -3.08 -20.31
N ILE A 132 22.65 -2.90 -19.62
CA ILE A 132 22.94 -1.75 -18.78
C ILE A 132 23.62 -0.69 -19.63
N GLU A 133 23.15 0.56 -19.53
CA GLU A 133 23.68 1.65 -20.32
C GLU A 133 25.05 2.11 -19.84
N ARG A 134 25.93 2.46 -20.79
CA ARG A 134 27.26 3.02 -20.52
C ARG A 134 27.20 4.21 -19.55
N GLY A 135 28.22 4.35 -18.71
CA GLY A 135 28.37 5.50 -17.82
C GLY A 135 28.52 6.78 -18.64
N ALA A 136 27.50 7.65 -18.62
CA ALA A 136 27.52 8.89 -19.37
C ALA A 136 28.41 9.93 -18.67
N GLY A 137 29.61 10.13 -19.20
CA GLY A 137 30.32 11.39 -18.99
C GLY A 137 29.46 12.55 -19.51
N VAL A 138 28.76 13.21 -18.60
CA VAL A 138 28.00 14.47 -18.72
C VAL A 138 27.57 14.82 -20.15
N SER A 139 26.38 14.36 -20.55
CA SER A 139 25.58 15.05 -21.57
C SER A 139 24.12 14.79 -21.30
N GLU A 140 23.42 15.81 -20.80
CA GLU A 140 21.96 15.90 -20.74
C GLU A 140 21.37 15.54 -22.10
N LEU A 141 20.90 14.31 -22.23
CA LEU A 141 19.87 13.93 -23.17
C LEU A 141 18.77 13.35 -22.30
N GLU A 142 17.65 14.06 -22.22
CA GLU A 142 16.40 13.57 -21.65
C GLU A 142 16.00 12.30 -22.40
N VAL A 143 16.44 11.15 -21.90
CA VAL A 143 15.93 9.85 -22.31
C VAL A 143 14.70 9.61 -21.46
N SER A 144 13.52 9.77 -22.07
CA SER A 144 12.27 9.29 -21.50
C SER A 144 12.31 7.77 -21.51
N ILE A 145 12.70 7.20 -20.36
CA ILE A 145 12.58 5.77 -20.08
C ILE A 145 11.07 5.49 -20.00
N LEU A 146 10.53 4.64 -20.87
CA LEU A 146 9.21 4.06 -20.63
C LEU A 146 9.34 3.12 -19.44
N GLN A 147 9.09 3.65 -18.24
CA GLN A 147 8.89 2.86 -17.04
C GLN A 147 7.83 1.77 -17.32
N PRO A 148 8.01 0.56 -16.77
CA PRO A 148 7.04 -0.52 -16.96
C PRO A 148 5.69 -0.06 -16.42
N ASN A 149 4.73 0.24 -17.33
CA ASN A 149 3.39 0.77 -17.06
C ASN A 149 3.17 1.09 -15.57
N GLN A 150 3.79 2.17 -15.12
CA GLN A 150 3.50 2.70 -13.79
C GLN A 150 2.00 2.98 -13.85
N GLU A 151 1.23 2.31 -12.99
CA GLU A 151 -0.20 2.56 -12.89
C GLU A 151 -0.38 4.07 -12.74
N ASP A 152 -1.15 4.68 -13.65
CA ASP A 152 -1.41 6.10 -13.58
C ASP A 152 -2.03 6.38 -12.21
N PHE A 153 -1.59 7.44 -11.51
CA PHE A 153 -2.11 7.71 -10.17
C PHE A 153 -3.63 7.84 -10.16
N SER A 154 -4.24 8.31 -11.26
CA SER A 154 -5.69 8.37 -11.43
C SER A 154 -6.33 6.99 -11.43
N ASP A 155 -5.74 6.05 -12.17
CA ASP A 155 -6.23 4.67 -12.27
C ASP A 155 -6.04 3.96 -10.93
N PHE A 156 -4.89 4.14 -10.30
CA PHE A 156 -4.59 3.64 -8.97
C PHE A 156 -5.61 4.11 -7.92
N ILE A 157 -5.92 5.41 -7.89
CA ILE A 157 -6.91 5.98 -6.97
C ILE A 157 -8.30 5.36 -7.21
N ARG A 158 -8.68 5.07 -8.46
CA ARG A 158 -9.98 4.46 -8.79
C ARG A 158 -10.03 2.99 -8.46
N ASP A 159 -9.05 2.23 -8.93
CA ASP A 159 -9.03 0.76 -8.86
C ASP A 159 -8.95 0.30 -7.40
N HIS A 160 -8.26 1.06 -6.56
CA HIS A 160 -8.14 0.81 -5.13
C HIS A 160 -9.20 1.54 -4.29
N ASN A 161 -10.12 2.28 -4.91
CA ASN A 161 -11.15 3.06 -4.21
C ASN A 161 -10.53 3.97 -3.13
N ILE A 162 -9.44 4.67 -3.45
CA ILE A 162 -8.74 5.56 -2.52
C ILE A 162 -9.42 6.93 -2.53
N PHE A 163 -9.86 7.41 -1.38
CA PHE A 163 -10.57 8.70 -1.29
C PHE A 163 -9.91 9.71 -0.35
N VAL A 164 -9.06 9.24 0.56
CA VAL A 164 -8.10 10.06 1.29
C VAL A 164 -6.73 9.48 1.08
N TYR A 165 -5.86 10.29 0.46
CA TYR A 165 -4.45 9.99 0.28
C TYR A 165 -3.64 11.15 0.84
N THR A 166 -2.91 10.92 1.93
CA THR A 166 -2.22 11.99 2.66
C THR A 166 -0.97 11.49 3.39
N ASN A 167 -0.03 12.39 3.69
CA ASN A 167 1.12 12.06 4.54
C ASN A 167 0.74 12.22 6.01
N HIS A 168 0.02 13.29 6.34
CA HIS A 168 -0.39 13.59 7.70
C HIS A 168 -1.90 13.77 7.83
N VAL A 169 -2.51 13.12 8.82
CA VAL A 169 -3.91 13.32 9.15
C VAL A 169 -4.08 13.82 10.58
N ARG A 170 -4.89 14.88 10.76
CA ARG A 170 -5.23 15.41 12.08
C ARG A 170 -6.74 15.58 12.21
N ILE A 171 -7.35 14.75 13.04
CA ILE A 171 -8.80 14.82 13.31
C ILE A 171 -9.00 15.26 14.75
N THR A 172 -9.70 16.39 14.94
CA THR A 172 -10.00 16.95 16.27
C THR A 172 -11.44 17.38 16.39
N GLY A 173 -12.00 17.21 17.58
CA GLY A 173 -13.41 17.48 17.83
C GLY A 173 -14.18 16.18 18.09
N ALA A 174 -15.27 16.31 18.84
CA ALA A 174 -15.92 15.16 19.46
C ALA A 174 -16.55 14.18 18.49
N ASN A 175 -17.02 14.69 17.35
CA ASN A 175 -17.71 13.90 16.32
C ASN A 175 -17.02 14.02 14.96
N SER A 176 -15.75 14.44 14.94
CA SER A 176 -15.04 14.56 13.68
C SER A 176 -14.66 13.18 13.14
N SER A 177 -14.98 12.95 11.87
CA SER A 177 -14.82 11.64 11.25
C SER A 177 -14.57 11.72 9.75
N ILE A 178 -13.91 10.68 9.25
CA ILE A 178 -13.75 10.36 7.84
C ILE A 178 -14.48 9.04 7.61
N LYS A 179 -15.39 8.97 6.63
CA LYS A 179 -16.32 7.84 6.45
C LYS A 179 -16.49 7.43 5.00
N GLY A 180 -16.43 6.14 4.73
CA GLY A 180 -17.02 5.51 3.56
C GLY A 180 -16.85 4.01 3.57
N GLU A 181 -17.98 3.31 3.58
CA GLU A 181 -18.07 1.88 3.91
C GLU A 181 -17.21 0.99 3.00
N GLU A 182 -17.13 1.31 1.70
CA GLU A 182 -16.32 0.58 0.71
C GLU A 182 -15.02 1.29 0.32
N ALA A 183 -14.67 2.37 1.00
CA ALA A 183 -13.53 3.21 0.65
C ALA A 183 -12.21 2.67 1.20
N THR A 184 -11.12 3.21 0.66
CA THR A 184 -9.76 3.05 1.15
C THR A 184 -9.22 4.40 1.63
N ALA A 185 -8.57 4.41 2.79
CA ALA A 185 -7.81 5.56 3.30
C ALA A 185 -6.33 5.20 3.41
N VAL A 186 -5.45 6.10 2.94
CA VAL A 186 -4.00 5.92 2.96
C VAL A 186 -3.34 7.08 3.70
N VAL A 187 -2.52 6.78 4.70
CA VAL A 187 -1.69 7.74 5.44
C VAL A 187 -0.23 7.30 5.35
N ASN A 188 0.59 8.06 4.65
CA ASN A 188 1.97 7.69 4.28
C ASN A 188 3.03 7.93 5.37
N GLU A 189 2.64 8.52 6.50
CA GLU A 189 3.57 8.74 7.61
C GLU A 189 2.96 8.41 8.97
N ASN A 190 3.80 8.52 10.00
CA ASN A 190 3.46 8.28 11.39
C ASN A 190 2.13 8.95 11.76
N PHE A 191 1.27 8.19 12.45
CA PHE A 191 -0.01 8.69 12.95
C PHE A 191 0.06 8.88 14.46
N SER A 192 -0.34 10.05 14.94
CA SER A 192 -0.53 10.28 16.37
C SER A 192 -1.85 11.00 16.64
N SER A 193 -2.64 10.49 17.57
CA SER A 193 -3.87 11.15 18.03
C SER A 193 -3.77 11.52 19.51
N SER A 194 -4.13 12.77 19.83
CA SER A 194 -4.11 13.29 21.20
C SER A 194 -5.46 13.89 21.62
N ASN A 195 -6.56 13.23 21.26
CA ASN A 195 -7.91 13.76 21.48
C ASN A 195 -8.30 13.76 22.96
N SER A 196 -8.97 14.83 23.42
CA SER A 196 -9.11 15.12 24.85
C SER A 196 -10.34 14.56 25.56
N ALA A 197 -11.32 13.97 24.84
CA ALA A 197 -12.52 13.43 25.52
C ALA A 197 -13.37 12.44 24.71
N ASN A 198 -13.49 12.63 23.40
CA ASN A 198 -14.37 11.82 22.54
C ASN A 198 -13.56 11.22 21.39
N ALA A 199 -13.88 9.98 21.03
CA ALA A 199 -13.17 9.31 19.96
C ALA A 199 -13.47 9.99 18.61
N SER A 200 -12.41 10.23 17.84
CA SER A 200 -12.50 10.53 16.41
C SER A 200 -12.30 9.26 15.59
N TYR A 201 -12.74 9.25 14.34
CA TYR A 201 -12.82 8.01 13.56
C TYR A 201 -12.35 8.17 12.12
N ILE A 202 -11.69 7.13 11.60
CA ILE A 202 -11.63 6.82 10.17
C ILE A 202 -12.38 5.50 9.98
N GLU A 203 -13.55 5.56 9.35
CA GLU A 203 -14.46 4.44 9.11
C GLU A 203 -14.45 4.09 7.61
N THR A 204 -13.54 3.21 7.22
CA THR A 204 -13.41 2.73 5.83
C THR A 204 -13.18 1.22 5.78
N LYS A 205 -13.31 0.62 4.60
CA LYS A 205 -13.05 -0.81 4.38
C LYS A 205 -11.58 -1.14 4.58
N ASP A 206 -10.72 -0.45 3.85
CA ASP A 206 -9.28 -0.65 3.93
C ASP A 206 -8.62 0.63 4.45
N ILE A 207 -7.66 0.47 5.37
CA ILE A 207 -6.92 1.57 5.98
C ILE A 207 -5.44 1.20 5.96
N TYR A 208 -4.65 1.95 5.21
CA TYR A 208 -3.21 1.76 5.11
C TYR A 208 -2.49 2.88 5.86
N LEU A 209 -1.64 2.51 6.81
CA LEU A 209 -0.88 3.43 7.65
C LEU A 209 0.60 3.05 7.58
N PHE A 210 1.42 3.96 7.10
CA PHE A 210 2.87 3.78 7.04
C PHE A 210 3.52 4.44 8.25
N GLY A 211 4.48 3.76 8.86
CA GLY A 211 5.16 4.24 10.04
C GLY A 211 4.44 3.92 11.36
N ASN A 212 4.95 4.53 12.42
CA ASN A 212 4.54 4.25 13.79
C ASN A 212 3.20 4.92 14.12
N ILE A 213 2.38 4.20 14.89
CA ILE A 213 1.02 4.62 15.26
C ILE A 213 0.93 4.77 16.77
N GLU A 214 0.59 5.97 17.23
CA GLU A 214 0.23 6.25 18.62
C GLU A 214 -1.23 6.72 18.70
N MET A 215 -2.12 5.83 19.13
CA MET A 215 -3.56 6.08 19.06
C MET A 215 -4.17 6.28 20.45
N LYS A 216 -4.57 7.51 20.80
CA LYS A 216 -5.34 7.83 22.01
C LYS A 216 -6.69 8.48 21.68
N ASN A 217 -7.78 7.92 22.23
CA ASN A 217 -9.15 8.36 21.97
C ASN A 217 -9.44 8.47 20.46
N PHE A 218 -9.14 7.42 19.71
CA PHE A 218 -9.35 7.37 18.27
C PHE A 218 -9.64 5.94 17.83
N SER A 219 -10.43 5.76 16.77
CA SER A 219 -10.72 4.43 16.26
C SER A 219 -10.61 4.33 14.75
N PHE A 220 -10.14 3.18 14.28
CA PHE A 220 -10.08 2.81 12.87
C PHE A 220 -11.12 1.74 12.54
N GLY A 221 -11.58 1.73 11.30
CA GLY A 221 -12.44 0.70 10.74
C GLY A 221 -13.93 0.98 10.92
N ASN A 222 -14.73 0.32 10.10
CA ASN A 222 -16.17 0.38 10.04
C ASN A 222 -16.77 -0.18 11.33
N ARG A 223 -17.44 0.68 12.11
CA ARG A 223 -18.15 0.27 13.33
C ARG A 223 -19.40 -0.56 13.02
N LEU A 224 -19.98 -0.31 11.87
CA LEU A 224 -21.17 -0.95 11.31
C LEU A 224 -20.91 -1.16 9.82
N GLY A 225 -21.43 -2.23 9.24
CA GLY A 225 -21.28 -2.50 7.81
C GLY A 225 -20.21 -3.56 7.50
N THR A 226 -19.49 -3.35 6.41
CA THR A 226 -18.43 -4.26 5.95
C THR A 226 -17.26 -4.35 6.92
N THR A 227 -16.67 -5.55 7.00
CA THR A 227 -15.51 -5.78 7.87
C THR A 227 -14.30 -5.07 7.30
N SER A 228 -13.71 -4.20 8.11
CA SER A 228 -12.50 -3.49 7.71
C SER A 228 -11.24 -4.32 7.89
N THR A 229 -10.21 -4.00 7.12
CA THR A 229 -8.83 -4.42 7.38
C THR A 229 -7.95 -3.19 7.53
N VAL A 230 -7.22 -3.12 8.65
CA VAL A 230 -6.25 -2.07 8.95
C VAL A 230 -4.86 -2.66 8.78
N TYR A 231 -4.06 -2.02 7.93
CA TYR A 231 -2.70 -2.39 7.59
C TYR A 231 -1.75 -1.35 8.17
N ILE A 232 -0.81 -1.78 9.02
CA ILE A 232 0.14 -0.87 9.68
C ILE A 232 1.57 -1.37 9.47
N ASP A 233 2.40 -0.54 8.86
CA ASP A 233 3.83 -0.81 8.71
C ASP A 233 4.67 0.04 9.65
N GLY A 234 4.73 -0.43 10.89
CA GLY A 234 5.45 0.24 11.97
C GLY A 234 5.01 -0.25 13.34
N HIS A 235 5.56 0.38 14.38
CA HIS A 235 5.21 0.10 15.77
C HIS A 235 3.80 0.59 16.10
N ILE A 236 3.06 -0.19 16.88
CA ILE A 236 1.67 0.13 17.26
C ILE A 236 1.55 0.33 18.77
N ASP A 237 1.10 1.52 19.18
CA ASP A 237 0.68 1.81 20.56
C ASP A 237 -0.79 2.26 20.61
N ILE A 238 -1.66 1.40 21.18
CA ILE A 238 -3.09 1.67 21.30
C ILE A 238 -3.45 2.01 22.73
N GLY A 239 -3.70 3.30 22.96
CA GLY A 239 -4.06 3.85 24.25
C GLY A 239 -5.52 3.62 24.69
N SER A 240 -5.89 4.32 25.76
CA SER A 240 -7.23 4.29 26.33
C SER A 240 -8.30 4.81 25.35
N ASN A 241 -9.48 4.18 25.37
CA ASN A 241 -10.65 4.49 24.53
C ASN A 241 -10.40 4.50 23.01
N SER A 242 -9.32 3.86 22.57
CA SER A 242 -9.06 3.61 21.16
C SER A 242 -9.51 2.21 20.75
N LYS A 243 -9.88 1.99 19.49
CA LYS A 243 -10.30 0.67 18.99
C LYS A 243 -10.06 0.49 17.49
N ILE A 244 -9.74 -0.72 17.07
CA ILE A 244 -9.78 -1.14 15.66
C ILE A 244 -11.03 -2.02 15.47
N HIS A 245 -11.92 -1.55 14.60
CA HIS A 245 -13.16 -2.23 14.20
C HIS A 245 -12.92 -3.02 12.91
N GLY A 246 -12.31 -4.18 13.03
CA GLY A 246 -11.95 -5.02 11.89
C GLY A 246 -10.76 -5.91 12.19
N ASN A 247 -10.13 -6.40 11.13
CA ASN A 247 -8.87 -7.13 11.18
C ASN A 247 -7.70 -6.13 11.24
N LEU A 248 -6.62 -6.53 11.90
CA LEU A 248 -5.35 -5.82 11.96
C LEU A 248 -4.26 -6.69 11.33
N LYS A 249 -3.54 -6.13 10.36
CA LYS A 249 -2.31 -6.68 9.80
C LYS A 249 -1.16 -5.72 10.07
N HIS A 250 -0.03 -6.21 10.59
CA HIS A 250 1.10 -5.35 10.95
C HIS A 250 2.46 -6.00 10.76
N THR A 251 3.50 -5.19 10.53
CA THR A 251 4.89 -5.65 10.42
C THR A 251 5.71 -5.44 11.71
N GLY A 252 5.49 -4.30 12.39
CA GLY A 252 6.25 -3.91 13.58
C GLY A 252 5.73 -4.49 14.89
N ASP A 253 6.45 -4.21 15.98
CA ASP A 253 6.04 -4.61 17.33
C ASP A 253 4.73 -3.94 17.75
N GLU A 254 3.92 -4.64 18.53
CA GLU A 254 2.64 -4.15 19.01
C GLU A 254 2.56 -4.08 20.54
N ASN A 255 2.06 -2.94 21.05
CA ASN A 255 1.54 -2.79 22.40
C ASN A 255 0.01 -2.68 22.32
N VAL A 256 -0.63 -3.76 21.88
CA VAL A 256 -2.07 -3.83 21.65
C VAL A 256 -2.70 -4.83 22.60
N ASP A 257 -3.64 -4.35 23.42
CA ASP A 257 -4.57 -5.25 24.13
C ASP A 257 -5.53 -5.86 23.10
N ILE A 258 -5.57 -7.19 22.99
CA ILE A 258 -6.43 -7.92 22.04
C ILE A 258 -7.90 -7.48 22.09
N THR A 259 -8.39 -6.98 23.24
CA THR A 259 -9.77 -6.47 23.37
C THR A 259 -10.04 -5.18 22.58
N LYS A 260 -8.96 -4.53 22.09
CA LYS A 260 -8.98 -3.31 21.27
C LYS A 260 -9.21 -3.59 19.80
N VAL A 261 -9.10 -4.84 19.36
CA VAL A 261 -9.36 -5.27 17.98
C VAL A 261 -10.59 -6.16 17.98
N THR A 262 -11.56 -5.90 17.09
CA THR A 262 -12.77 -6.73 17.03
C THR A 262 -12.64 -7.96 16.14
N GLY A 263 -11.71 -7.95 15.19
CA GLY A 263 -11.42 -9.04 14.26
C GLY A 263 -10.13 -9.77 14.62
N THR A 264 -9.39 -10.23 13.61
CA THR A 264 -8.12 -10.93 13.79
C THR A 264 -6.96 -9.95 13.93
N ILE A 265 -5.89 -10.38 14.61
CA ILE A 265 -4.59 -9.72 14.62
C ILE A 265 -3.61 -10.67 13.95
N GLU A 266 -2.91 -10.18 12.93
CA GLU A 266 -1.95 -10.94 12.14
C GLU A 266 -0.68 -10.13 11.96
N GLN A 267 0.42 -10.62 12.54
CA GLN A 267 1.75 -10.10 12.24
C GLN A 267 2.25 -10.74 10.95
N VAL A 268 2.69 -9.92 9.99
CA VAL A 268 3.22 -10.33 8.69
C VAL A 268 4.61 -9.75 8.50
N GLU A 269 5.45 -10.40 7.70
CA GLU A 269 6.80 -9.87 7.40
C GLU A 269 6.73 -8.62 6.50
N ILE A 270 5.80 -8.63 5.55
CA ILE A 270 5.62 -7.57 4.56
C ILE A 270 4.11 -7.34 4.39
N ILE A 271 3.72 -6.08 4.33
CA ILE A 271 2.41 -5.67 3.84
C ILE A 271 2.61 -5.15 2.42
N ASP A 272 1.85 -5.71 1.48
CA ASP A 272 1.76 -5.17 0.12
C ASP A 272 0.93 -3.90 0.16
N PHE A 273 1.62 -2.76 0.30
CA PHE A 273 0.95 -1.47 0.27
C PHE A 273 0.69 -1.03 -1.16
N PRO A 274 -0.44 -0.37 -1.39
CA PRO A 274 -0.63 0.45 -2.56
C PRO A 274 0.32 1.66 -2.42
N LYS A 275 1.58 1.52 -2.86
CA LYS A 275 2.60 2.56 -2.76
C LYS A 275 2.78 3.22 -4.14
N LEU A 276 2.06 4.32 -4.35
CA LEU A 276 2.35 5.26 -5.43
C LEU A 276 2.75 6.59 -4.80
N GLU A 277 3.79 7.26 -5.28
CA GLU A 277 4.10 8.61 -4.82
C GLU A 277 2.92 9.54 -5.10
N MET A 278 2.66 10.50 -4.20
CA MET A 278 1.59 11.47 -4.42
C MET A 278 1.89 12.21 -5.71
N ALA A 279 0.91 12.29 -6.61
CA ALA A 279 1.15 12.98 -7.87
C ALA A 279 1.50 14.46 -7.66
N ASP A 280 2.43 14.94 -8.47
CA ASP A 280 2.81 16.35 -8.51
C ASP A 280 1.72 17.22 -9.13
N LEU A 281 1.82 18.53 -8.90
CA LEU A 281 1.03 19.50 -9.63
C LEU A 281 1.48 19.54 -11.10
N GLN A 282 0.49 19.63 -11.99
CA GLN A 282 0.74 19.93 -13.40
C GLN A 282 1.20 21.38 -13.57
N ASP A 283 1.81 21.68 -14.73
CA ASP A 283 2.15 23.05 -15.09
C ASP A 283 0.88 23.94 -15.09
N PRO A 284 0.93 25.20 -14.60
CA PRO A 284 -0.22 26.10 -14.59
C PRO A 284 -0.96 26.21 -15.94
N SER A 285 -0.23 26.11 -17.06
CA SER A 285 -0.83 26.15 -18.40
C SER A 285 -1.68 24.92 -18.72
N TRP A 286 -1.41 23.77 -18.10
CA TRP A 286 -2.21 22.54 -18.23
C TRP A 286 -3.62 22.75 -17.68
N TYR A 287 -3.72 23.40 -16.52
CA TYR A 287 -5.00 23.73 -15.87
C TYR A 287 -5.80 24.74 -16.70
N ILE A 288 -5.15 25.79 -17.21
CA ILE A 288 -5.80 26.79 -18.06
C ILE A 288 -6.35 26.15 -19.34
N GLN A 289 -5.61 25.23 -19.95
CA GLN A 289 -6.04 24.50 -21.15
C GLN A 289 -7.23 23.57 -20.91
N ARG A 290 -7.52 23.21 -19.65
CA ARG A 290 -8.63 22.35 -19.22
C ARG A 290 -9.75 23.11 -18.50
N ASP A 291 -9.86 24.41 -18.78
CA ASP A 291 -10.90 25.31 -18.29
C ASP A 291 -10.92 25.49 -16.77
N TYR A 292 -9.78 25.30 -16.09
CA TYR A 292 -9.67 25.67 -14.68
C TYR A 292 -9.67 27.19 -14.53
N GLN A 293 -10.55 27.68 -13.68
CA GLN A 293 -10.60 29.09 -13.31
C GLN A 293 -9.48 29.41 -12.33
N THR A 294 -8.76 30.50 -12.57
CA THR A 294 -7.71 31.01 -11.67
C THR A 294 -8.15 32.21 -10.84
N SER A 295 -9.37 32.68 -11.07
CA SER A 295 -9.97 33.80 -10.37
C SER A 295 -11.49 33.74 -10.47
N GLY A 296 -12.17 34.51 -9.62
CA GLY A 296 -13.63 34.56 -9.57
C GLY A 296 -14.24 33.66 -8.50
N PRO A 297 -15.57 33.63 -8.42
CA PRO A 297 -16.27 32.84 -7.42
C PRO A 297 -16.24 31.34 -7.77
N ILE A 298 -15.88 30.50 -6.81
CA ILE A 298 -16.06 29.05 -6.91
C ILE A 298 -17.56 28.76 -6.82
N THR A 299 -18.12 28.08 -7.82
CA THR A 299 -19.55 27.72 -7.87
C THR A 299 -19.72 26.24 -8.20
N ASN A 300 -20.96 25.75 -8.27
CA ASN A 300 -21.19 24.34 -8.63
C ASN A 300 -20.63 24.01 -10.02
N GLY A 301 -19.98 22.85 -10.16
CA GLY A 301 -19.35 22.44 -11.43
C GLY A 301 -18.00 23.11 -11.72
N THR A 302 -17.48 23.94 -10.81
CA THR A 302 -16.27 24.73 -11.08
C THR A 302 -15.01 23.86 -10.96
N LYS A 303 -14.18 23.92 -12.00
CA LYS A 303 -12.76 23.56 -11.93
C LYS A 303 -11.96 24.80 -11.53
N PHE A 304 -11.20 24.76 -10.44
CA PHE A 304 -10.48 25.92 -9.91
C PHE A 304 -9.02 25.58 -9.61
N TYR A 305 -8.10 26.44 -9.99
CA TYR A 305 -6.67 26.33 -9.73
C TYR A 305 -6.14 27.63 -9.11
N GLY A 306 -5.42 27.56 -7.99
CA GLY A 306 -4.83 28.75 -7.37
C GLY A 306 -3.85 28.43 -6.24
N ASP A 307 -3.43 29.46 -5.51
CA ASP A 307 -2.57 29.30 -4.34
C ASP A 307 -3.40 28.89 -3.12
N ASP A 308 -3.51 29.72 -2.09
CA ASP A 308 -4.37 29.44 -0.94
C ASP A 308 -5.85 29.67 -1.28
N ILE A 309 -6.68 28.64 -1.09
CA ILE A 309 -8.10 28.66 -1.45
C ILE A 309 -8.95 28.61 -0.18
N LYS A 310 -9.92 29.52 -0.07
CA LYS A 310 -10.85 29.58 1.07
C LYS A 310 -12.28 29.53 0.59
N ILE A 311 -13.05 28.58 1.13
CA ILE A 311 -14.45 28.36 0.76
C ILE A 311 -15.31 28.52 2.00
N ASN A 312 -16.26 29.45 1.95
CA ASN A 312 -17.15 29.78 3.07
C ASN A 312 -18.63 29.50 2.79
N HIS A 313 -18.93 28.90 1.66
CA HIS A 313 -20.28 28.60 1.20
C HIS A 313 -20.34 27.17 0.64
N SER A 314 -21.55 26.65 0.43
CA SER A 314 -21.73 25.30 -0.08
C SER A 314 -21.60 25.27 -1.60
N VAL A 315 -20.82 24.32 -2.11
CA VAL A 315 -20.63 24.05 -3.54
C VAL A 315 -20.56 22.56 -3.78
N SER A 316 -21.00 22.11 -4.95
CA SER A 316 -20.96 20.70 -5.33
C SER A 316 -20.38 20.52 -6.72
N ASP A 317 -19.88 19.32 -7.00
CA ASP A 317 -19.28 18.97 -8.28
C ASP A 317 -18.09 19.86 -8.65
N VAL A 318 -17.23 20.17 -7.67
CA VAL A 318 -16.04 21.00 -7.88
C VAL A 318 -14.78 20.15 -8.04
N ILE A 319 -13.81 20.65 -8.78
CA ILE A 319 -12.43 20.13 -8.78
C ILE A 319 -11.54 21.30 -8.42
N ILE A 320 -10.88 21.22 -7.26
CA ILE A 320 -10.13 22.32 -6.70
C ILE A 320 -8.68 21.88 -6.54
N VAL A 321 -7.79 22.63 -7.16
CA VAL A 321 -6.35 22.40 -7.16
C VAL A 321 -5.67 23.59 -6.52
N SER A 322 -4.79 23.32 -5.56
CA SER A 322 -4.08 24.34 -4.80
C SER A 322 -2.58 24.09 -4.82
N THR A 323 -1.80 25.14 -5.05
CA THR A 323 -0.35 25.13 -4.81
C THR A 323 0.00 25.29 -3.32
N GLY A 324 -0.99 25.65 -2.49
CA GLY A 324 -0.87 25.86 -1.05
C GLY A 324 -2.01 25.19 -0.28
N ASP A 325 -2.68 25.92 0.61
CA ASP A 325 -3.70 25.36 1.49
C ASP A 325 -5.13 25.50 0.92
N ILE A 326 -5.98 24.50 1.16
CA ILE A 326 -7.43 24.56 0.92
C ILE A 326 -8.16 24.58 2.26
N ASP A 327 -8.86 25.67 2.55
CA ASP A 327 -9.60 25.88 3.79
C ASP A 327 -11.12 25.92 3.53
N LEU A 328 -11.81 24.85 3.97
CA LEU A 328 -13.27 24.81 4.07
C LEU A 328 -13.70 25.38 5.44
N LEU A 329 -14.13 26.64 5.41
CA LEU A 329 -14.54 27.38 6.60
C LEU A 329 -15.86 26.82 7.16
N GLY A 330 -16.17 27.12 8.43
CA GLY A 330 -17.26 26.47 9.19
C GLY A 330 -18.69 26.59 8.62
N GLY A 331 -18.90 27.41 7.58
CA GLY A 331 -20.17 27.50 6.85
C GLY A 331 -20.26 26.57 5.63
N ALA A 332 -19.14 26.05 5.12
CA ALA A 332 -19.05 25.38 3.84
C ALA A 332 -19.43 23.90 3.91
N SER A 333 -20.22 23.45 2.93
CA SER A 333 -20.44 22.03 2.63
C SER A 333 -20.02 21.82 1.19
N VAL A 334 -18.90 21.16 0.97
CA VAL A 334 -18.26 21.04 -0.35
C VAL A 334 -18.35 19.61 -0.83
N ALA A 335 -18.72 19.40 -2.09
CA ALA A 335 -18.66 18.07 -2.71
C ALA A 335 -17.84 18.10 -3.99
N GLY A 336 -16.87 17.19 -4.15
CA GLY A 336 -15.99 17.16 -5.31
C GLY A 336 -14.61 16.54 -5.06
N VAL A 337 -13.59 17.09 -5.72
CA VAL A 337 -12.19 16.69 -5.60
C VAL A 337 -11.37 17.87 -5.08
N LEU A 338 -10.59 17.63 -4.01
CA LEU A 338 -9.63 18.58 -3.47
C LEU A 338 -8.23 18.02 -3.64
N PHE A 339 -7.37 18.74 -4.34
CA PHE A 339 -5.99 18.35 -4.62
C PHE A 339 -5.04 19.46 -4.18
N ALA A 340 -4.22 19.17 -3.17
CA ALA A 340 -3.22 20.08 -2.61
C ALA A 340 -1.97 19.28 -2.21
N PRO A 341 -1.22 18.71 -3.17
CA PRO A 341 -0.21 17.68 -2.88
C PRO A 341 0.95 18.19 -2.02
N ASN A 342 1.19 19.51 -2.04
CA ASN A 342 2.23 20.16 -1.22
C ASN A 342 1.65 21.00 -0.06
N GLY A 343 0.35 20.88 0.21
CA GLY A 343 -0.36 21.75 1.14
C GLY A 343 -1.43 21.05 1.95
N LYS A 344 -2.18 21.84 2.71
CA LYS A 344 -3.10 21.32 3.71
C LYS A 344 -4.55 21.55 3.34
N VAL A 345 -5.36 20.49 3.44
CA VAL A 345 -6.81 20.57 3.31
C VAL A 345 -7.45 20.58 4.69
N THR A 346 -8.16 21.66 5.04
CA THR A 346 -8.85 21.80 6.33
C THR A 346 -10.36 21.78 6.16
N VAL A 347 -11.03 20.81 6.79
CA VAL A 347 -12.49 20.64 6.79
C VAL A 347 -13.07 21.01 8.15
N ARG A 348 -13.91 22.06 8.23
CA ARG A 348 -14.55 22.51 9.49
C ARG A 348 -16.05 22.24 9.61
N ARG A 349 -16.68 21.68 8.57
CA ARG A 349 -18.11 21.33 8.60
C ARG A 349 -18.43 20.04 7.86
N SER A 350 -18.46 20.05 6.53
CA SER A 350 -18.67 18.81 5.80
C SER A 350 -18.00 18.83 4.42
N PHE A 351 -17.44 17.69 4.04
CA PHE A 351 -16.94 17.46 2.70
C PHE A 351 -17.44 16.10 2.18
N THR A 352 -17.76 16.04 0.88
CA THR A 352 -18.12 14.79 0.20
C THR A 352 -17.27 14.57 -1.05
N GLY A 353 -16.52 13.48 -1.14
CA GLY A 353 -15.74 13.14 -2.34
C GLY A 353 -14.29 12.75 -2.03
N VAL A 354 -13.34 13.19 -2.86
CA VAL A 354 -11.91 12.79 -2.79
C VAL A 354 -11.04 13.93 -2.27
N ILE A 355 -10.13 13.62 -1.34
CA ILE A 355 -9.10 14.53 -0.83
C ILE A 355 -7.73 13.90 -1.04
N ILE A 356 -6.86 14.59 -1.77
CA ILE A 356 -5.44 14.24 -1.94
C ILE A 356 -4.61 15.44 -1.52
N ALA A 357 -3.83 15.31 -0.45
CA ALA A 357 -3.09 16.45 0.11
C ALA A 357 -1.92 16.01 1.01
N GLU A 358 -0.92 16.86 1.17
CA GLU A 358 0.18 16.65 2.12
C GLU A 358 -0.37 16.43 3.54
N THR A 359 -1.31 17.28 3.96
CA THR A 359 -1.96 17.18 5.26
C THR A 359 -3.47 17.31 5.15
N VAL A 360 -4.21 16.42 5.81
CA VAL A 360 -5.67 16.52 5.96
C VAL A 360 -6.05 16.83 7.41
N GLU A 361 -6.74 17.94 7.63
CA GLU A 361 -7.28 18.33 8.93
C GLU A 361 -8.81 18.31 8.97
N VAL A 362 -9.40 17.56 9.89
CA VAL A 362 -10.85 17.52 10.10
C VAL A 362 -11.15 18.05 11.51
N LEU A 363 -11.81 19.20 11.58
CA LEU A 363 -11.93 19.99 12.81
C LEU A 363 -13.38 20.26 13.20
N GLY A 364 -13.63 20.51 14.49
CA GLY A 364 -14.85 21.20 14.93
C GLY A 364 -16.14 20.40 14.72
N ASN A 365 -16.08 19.07 14.85
CA ASN A 365 -17.18 18.14 14.54
C ASN A 365 -17.50 18.03 13.04
N ALA A 366 -16.52 18.31 12.19
CA ALA A 366 -16.67 18.11 10.75
C ALA A 366 -16.76 16.64 10.34
N GLU A 367 -17.49 16.38 9.27
CA GLU A 367 -17.62 15.05 8.66
C GLU A 367 -17.07 15.07 7.23
N VAL A 368 -16.19 14.12 6.91
CA VAL A 368 -15.73 13.83 5.56
C VAL A 368 -16.39 12.54 5.14
N THR A 369 -17.18 12.57 4.07
CA THR A 369 -17.93 11.42 3.56
C THR A 369 -17.45 11.08 2.16
N PHE A 370 -17.27 9.80 1.87
CA PHE A 370 -16.84 9.37 0.55
C PHE A 370 -18.03 9.17 -0.37
N GLU A 371 -17.88 9.67 -1.59
CA GLU A 371 -18.79 9.46 -2.70
C GLU A 371 -17.94 9.16 -3.93
N MET A 372 -18.24 8.04 -4.58
CA MET A 372 -17.53 7.60 -5.78
C MET A 372 -17.69 8.66 -6.88
N LEU A 373 -16.57 9.13 -7.43
CA LEU A 373 -16.61 9.97 -8.62
C LEU A 373 -17.08 9.11 -9.79
N SER A 374 -17.87 9.69 -10.68
CA SER A 374 -18.24 9.02 -11.92
C SER A 374 -16.99 8.73 -12.78
N GLU A 375 -17.02 7.64 -13.54
CA GLU A 375 -15.89 7.15 -14.36
C GLU A 375 -15.36 8.21 -15.35
N ASP A 376 -16.19 9.19 -15.73
CA ASP A 376 -15.88 10.23 -16.71
C ASP A 376 -15.16 11.46 -16.14
N LYS A 377 -15.00 11.58 -14.81
CA LYS A 377 -14.35 12.75 -14.20
C LYS A 377 -12.83 12.65 -14.24
N GLU A 378 -12.15 13.40 -15.10
CA GLU A 378 -10.68 13.51 -15.11
C GLU A 378 -10.14 14.06 -13.77
N PHE A 379 -9.10 13.44 -13.22
CA PHE A 379 -8.38 13.95 -12.05
C PHE A 379 -7.44 15.12 -12.43
N PRO A 380 -7.04 15.97 -11.47
CA PRO A 380 -6.26 17.17 -11.73
C PRO A 380 -4.73 16.97 -11.78
N PHE A 381 -4.25 15.75 -12.02
CA PHE A 381 -2.84 15.38 -12.01
C PHE A 381 -2.52 14.39 -13.13
#